data_AF-A0A072VBE4-F1
#
_entry.id   AF-A0A072VBE4-F1
#
_cell.length_a   1.000
_cell.length_b   1.000
_cell.length_c   1.000
_cell.angle_alpha   90.00
_cell.angle_beta   90.00
_cell.angle_gamma   90.00
#
_symmetry.space_group_name_H-M   'P 1'
#
loop_
_entity.id
_entity.type
_entity.pdbx_description
1 polymer ?
#
loop_
_entity_poly.entity_id
_entity_poly.type
_entity_poly.pdbx_seq_one_letter_code
_entity_poly.pdbx_strand_id
1 'polypeptide(L)'
;MDRLLKSARSSGSLNLSNRSLSEVPVEVYRNLDGIGGDDDKWWEAVELQKLILAHNSIELLKEDIRNLSCLVVLNLSHNSLSQLPAAIGELPELKMLDVSHNLIVRIPEEIGSAASLVKFDCSNNQLTELPSELGRCLALSDLKGSNNLIASLPEDLAKCSKLSKLDMEGNKLTVISENLISSWTMLTELNAAKNMLNGIPVGIGGLSRLIRLDLHQNRISSIPSSIIGCHSLAEFYLGNNNISTIPVEIGELSRLGTFDLHSNQLKDYPVEACKLSLLVLNLSNNSLSGLPPEMGKMTSLRKLLLSGNPLRTLRSSLVTGPTPALLRFLRSRLSQDSETATTSKKDIIAMATRLSISSKELSMGGLELSAIPSQVWESEEVIRLDLSKNSIQELPVELSSCVSLQTLILSKNQIKDWPGSVLKSLSSLSCLKLDYNPLRQIPSNGFEAVPKLQILDLSGNEASLLDGPSFSSLPNLQELYLRKMRLTKVPSDILGLHQLRILDLSQNSLQSIPEGLKNITSLVELDLSNNNISSLPPELGLLEPSLQALRLDGNPLRSIRRTVLDKGTKAVLKYLKDKLPEE
;
A
#
# COMPACT_ATOMS: atom_id res chain seq x y z
N MET A 1 -10.05 -7.15 54.18
CA MET A 1 -10.63 -8.33 53.52
C MET A 1 -12.15 -8.19 53.50
N ASP A 2 -12.77 -7.95 54.65
CA ASP A 2 -14.22 -7.90 54.85
C ASP A 2 -14.98 -6.93 53.94
N ARG A 3 -14.44 -5.73 53.69
CA ARG A 3 -15.07 -4.77 52.77
C ARG A 3 -15.20 -5.31 51.33
N LEU A 4 -14.22 -6.07 50.87
CA LEU A 4 -14.24 -6.68 49.53
C LEU A 4 -15.21 -7.85 49.49
N LEU A 5 -15.23 -8.67 50.54
CA LEU A 5 -16.13 -9.81 50.65
C LEU A 5 -17.60 -9.34 50.72
N LYS A 6 -17.89 -8.25 51.46
CA LYS A 6 -19.21 -7.60 51.45
C LYS A 6 -19.57 -7.04 50.07
N SER A 7 -18.64 -6.37 49.39
CA SER A 7 -18.88 -5.85 48.03
C SER A 7 -19.08 -6.96 46.99
N ALA A 8 -18.51 -8.15 47.21
CA ALA A 8 -18.73 -9.29 46.34
C ALA A 8 -20.14 -9.85 46.48
N ARG A 9 -20.75 -9.80 47.67
CA ARG A 9 -22.16 -10.21 47.87
C ARG A 9 -23.14 -9.37 47.04
N SER A 10 -22.87 -8.09 46.80
CA SER A 10 -23.78 -7.27 45.97
C SER A 10 -23.49 -7.37 44.48
N SER A 11 -22.29 -7.82 44.08
CA SER A 11 -21.83 -7.76 42.68
C SER A 11 -21.65 -9.13 42.02
N GLY A 12 -21.60 -10.22 42.79
CA GLY A 12 -21.23 -11.54 42.29
C GLY A 12 -19.78 -11.63 41.80
N SER A 13 -18.93 -10.63 42.06
CA SER A 13 -17.53 -10.62 41.64
C SER A 13 -16.59 -10.33 42.80
N LEU A 14 -15.62 -11.21 42.99
CA LEU A 14 -14.59 -11.10 44.01
C LEU A 14 -13.21 -11.09 43.35
N ASN A 15 -12.46 -10.01 43.58
CA ASN A 15 -11.08 -9.89 43.17
C ASN A 15 -10.16 -9.79 44.39
N LEU A 16 -9.33 -10.81 44.57
CA LEU A 16 -8.34 -10.95 45.63
C LEU A 16 -6.91 -11.04 45.06
N SER A 17 -6.65 -10.45 43.89
CA SER A 17 -5.31 -10.46 43.30
C SER A 17 -4.30 -9.61 44.08
N ASN A 18 -3.01 -9.98 43.98
CA ASN A 18 -1.89 -9.25 44.59
C ASN A 18 -2.02 -9.04 46.11
N ARG A 19 -2.45 -10.07 46.83
CA ARG A 19 -2.70 -10.00 48.27
C ARG A 19 -1.76 -10.89 49.09
N SER A 20 -0.78 -11.53 48.44
CA SER A 20 0.17 -12.45 49.08
C SER A 20 -0.55 -13.58 49.83
N LEU A 21 -1.70 -14.03 49.31
CA LEU A 21 -2.47 -15.12 49.89
C LEU A 21 -1.72 -16.45 49.70
N SER A 22 -1.54 -17.21 50.79
CA SER A 22 -1.03 -18.59 50.74
C SER A 22 -2.14 -19.62 50.56
N GLU A 23 -3.37 -19.27 50.93
CA GLU A 23 -4.56 -20.09 50.73
C GLU A 23 -5.77 -19.22 50.36
N VAL A 24 -6.76 -19.84 49.73
CA VAL A 24 -8.05 -19.19 49.47
C VAL A 24 -8.82 -19.10 50.80
N PRO A 25 -9.35 -17.91 51.18
CA PRO A 25 -10.11 -17.75 52.41
C PRO A 25 -11.33 -18.69 52.47
N VAL A 26 -11.59 -19.27 53.64
CA VAL A 26 -12.67 -20.27 53.84
C VAL A 26 -14.04 -19.71 53.49
N GLU A 27 -14.25 -18.43 53.71
CA GLU A 27 -15.50 -17.75 53.43
C GLU A 27 -15.80 -17.69 51.93
N VAL A 28 -14.78 -17.71 51.07
CA VAL A 28 -14.99 -17.82 49.62
C VAL A 28 -15.62 -19.17 49.29
N TYR A 29 -15.13 -20.26 49.86
CA TYR A 29 -15.68 -21.61 49.65
C TYR A 29 -17.09 -21.81 50.22
N ARG A 30 -17.51 -20.94 51.14
CA ARG A 30 -18.89 -20.90 51.67
C ARG A 30 -19.79 -19.96 50.86
N ASN A 31 -19.42 -19.61 49.63
CA ASN A 31 -20.16 -18.64 48.79
C ASN A 31 -20.43 -17.29 49.50
N LEU A 32 -19.50 -16.87 50.36
CA LEU A 32 -19.61 -15.66 51.19
C LEU A 32 -20.75 -15.70 52.23
N ASP A 33 -21.28 -16.90 52.53
CA ASP A 33 -22.25 -17.11 53.60
C ASP A 33 -21.66 -16.75 54.96
N GLY A 34 -22.42 -15.97 55.74
CA GLY A 34 -21.99 -15.46 57.04
C GLY A 34 -21.16 -14.16 56.99
N ILE A 35 -20.83 -13.63 55.81
CA ILE A 35 -20.19 -12.30 55.67
C ILE A 35 -21.28 -11.22 55.59
N GLY A 36 -21.78 -10.81 56.76
CA GLY A 36 -22.74 -9.72 56.91
C GLY A 36 -22.99 -9.43 58.38
N GLY A 37 -23.34 -8.18 58.71
CA GLY A 37 -23.89 -7.87 60.04
C GLY A 37 -25.37 -8.25 60.10
N ASP A 38 -25.98 -8.24 61.30
CA ASP A 38 -27.42 -8.49 61.47
C ASP A 38 -28.32 -7.55 60.62
N ASP A 39 -27.78 -6.42 60.15
CA ASP A 39 -28.47 -5.45 59.27
C ASP A 39 -28.34 -5.73 57.75
N ASP A 40 -27.54 -6.71 57.32
CA ASP A 40 -27.34 -7.00 55.88
C ASP A 40 -28.44 -7.94 55.34
N LYS A 41 -29.28 -7.44 54.42
CA LYS A 41 -30.39 -8.18 53.82
C LYS A 41 -29.91 -9.38 52.99
N TRP A 42 -30.11 -10.58 53.50
CA TRP A 42 -29.63 -11.81 52.86
C TRP A 42 -30.19 -12.07 51.45
N TRP A 43 -31.39 -11.55 51.15
CA TRP A 43 -32.02 -11.68 49.82
C TRP A 43 -31.44 -10.74 48.74
N GLU A 44 -30.60 -9.76 49.10
CA GLU A 44 -29.89 -8.91 48.15
C GLU A 44 -28.51 -9.51 47.76
N ALA A 45 -28.16 -10.67 48.32
CA ALA A 45 -26.91 -11.36 48.00
C ALA A 45 -26.99 -12.07 46.64
N VAL A 46 -26.00 -11.76 45.79
CA VAL A 46 -25.76 -12.38 44.50
C VAL A 46 -24.69 -13.46 44.69
N GLU A 47 -24.97 -14.67 44.21
CA GLU A 47 -24.00 -15.77 44.23
C GLU A 47 -22.74 -15.43 43.44
N LEU A 48 -21.60 -15.98 43.85
CA LEU A 48 -20.32 -15.63 43.26
C LEU A 48 -20.18 -16.19 41.84
N GLN A 49 -20.15 -15.28 40.85
CA GLN A 49 -20.00 -15.61 39.42
C GLN A 49 -18.57 -15.42 38.91
N LYS A 50 -17.78 -14.54 39.53
CA LYS A 50 -16.43 -14.23 39.07
C LYS A 50 -15.46 -14.15 40.24
N LEU A 51 -14.49 -15.07 40.25
CA LEU A 51 -13.44 -15.15 41.26
C LEU A 51 -12.08 -14.95 40.61
N ILE A 52 -11.38 -13.89 41.02
CA ILE A 52 -10.01 -13.59 40.59
C ILE A 52 -9.09 -13.70 41.81
N LEU A 53 -8.16 -14.64 41.75
CA LEU A 53 -7.15 -14.96 42.76
C LEU A 53 -5.72 -14.83 42.20
N ALA A 54 -5.57 -14.11 41.08
CA ALA A 54 -4.30 -13.99 40.37
C ALA A 54 -3.18 -13.32 41.18
N HIS A 55 -1.91 -13.63 40.89
CA HIS A 55 -0.74 -13.02 41.55
C HIS A 55 -0.78 -13.15 43.08
N ASN A 56 -0.86 -14.39 43.56
CA ASN A 56 -0.75 -14.73 44.97
C ASN A 56 0.29 -15.86 45.14
N SER A 57 0.32 -16.51 46.30
CA SER A 57 1.21 -17.63 46.62
C SER A 57 0.40 -18.86 47.02
N ILE A 58 -0.74 -19.08 46.37
CA ILE A 58 -1.64 -20.19 46.70
C ILE A 58 -1.02 -21.50 46.23
N GLU A 59 -0.83 -22.43 47.15
CA GLU A 59 -0.20 -23.74 46.88
C GLU A 59 -1.21 -24.83 46.55
N LEU A 60 -2.42 -24.74 47.11
CA LEU A 60 -3.48 -25.73 46.96
C LEU A 60 -4.85 -25.06 46.86
N LEU A 61 -5.64 -25.51 45.88
CA LEU A 61 -7.07 -25.22 45.79
C LEU A 61 -7.86 -26.37 46.41
N LYS A 62 -8.76 -26.06 47.35
CA LYS A 62 -9.56 -27.08 48.07
C LYS A 62 -10.70 -27.58 47.18
N GLU A 63 -11.11 -28.83 47.42
CA GLU A 63 -12.28 -29.45 46.77
C GLU A 63 -13.61 -28.74 47.10
N ASP A 64 -13.63 -27.87 48.10
CA ASP A 64 -14.80 -27.05 48.46
C ASP A 64 -15.15 -26.02 47.36
N ILE A 65 -14.30 -25.85 46.34
CA ILE A 65 -14.62 -25.01 45.18
C ILE A 65 -15.93 -25.44 44.49
N ARG A 66 -16.32 -26.72 44.61
CA ARG A 66 -17.60 -27.27 44.12
C ARG A 66 -18.83 -26.50 44.61
N ASN A 67 -18.73 -25.82 45.75
CA ASN A 67 -19.85 -25.09 46.34
C ASN A 67 -20.21 -23.83 45.53
N LEU A 68 -19.34 -23.37 44.63
CA LEU A 68 -19.53 -22.18 43.81
C LEU A 68 -20.28 -22.52 42.51
N SER A 69 -21.52 -23.01 42.63
CA SER A 69 -22.35 -23.50 41.51
C SER A 69 -22.57 -22.48 40.37
N CYS A 70 -22.63 -21.19 40.69
CA CYS A 70 -22.81 -20.10 39.72
C CYS A 70 -21.50 -19.52 39.16
N LEU A 71 -20.34 -20.11 39.47
CA LEU A 71 -19.07 -19.55 39.04
C LEU A 71 -18.87 -19.67 37.53
N VAL A 72 -18.76 -18.53 36.87
CA VAL A 72 -18.57 -18.39 35.42
C VAL A 72 -17.10 -18.17 35.05
N VAL A 73 -16.38 -17.42 35.88
CA VAL A 73 -14.99 -17.02 35.64
C VAL A 73 -14.14 -17.33 36.86
N LEU A 74 -13.15 -18.19 36.69
CA LEU A 74 -12.14 -18.49 37.69
C LEU A 74 -10.76 -18.17 37.16
N ASN A 75 -10.07 -17.21 37.80
CA ASN A 75 -8.69 -16.88 37.49
C ASN A 75 -7.79 -17.15 38.69
N LEU A 76 -6.88 -18.09 38.54
CA LEU A 76 -5.88 -18.56 39.50
C LEU A 76 -4.44 -18.34 38.97
N SER A 77 -4.25 -17.47 37.99
CA SER A 77 -2.95 -17.29 37.34
C SER A 77 -1.89 -16.72 38.27
N HIS A 78 -0.61 -16.99 37.99
CA HIS A 78 0.51 -16.51 38.81
C HIS A 78 0.35 -16.90 40.30
N ASN A 79 0.28 -18.20 40.55
CA ASN A 79 0.25 -18.79 41.90
C ASN A 79 1.31 -19.92 41.98
N SER A 80 1.24 -20.75 43.02
CA SER A 80 2.14 -21.88 43.23
C SER A 80 1.40 -23.22 43.27
N LEU A 81 0.28 -23.32 42.54
CA LEU A 81 -0.56 -24.53 42.52
C LEU A 81 0.21 -25.69 41.91
N SER A 82 0.28 -26.81 42.62
CA SER A 82 0.90 -28.06 42.15
C SER A 82 -0.07 -28.99 41.42
N GLN A 83 -1.36 -28.85 41.71
CA GLN A 83 -2.44 -29.64 41.14
C GLN A 83 -3.76 -28.86 41.16
N LEU A 84 -4.70 -29.30 40.33
CA LEU A 84 -6.07 -28.80 40.31
C LEU A 84 -7.02 -29.87 40.89
N PRO A 85 -7.96 -29.52 41.78
CA PRO A 85 -8.91 -30.46 42.37
C PRO A 85 -9.92 -30.98 41.35
N ALA A 86 -10.45 -32.18 41.59
CA ALA A 86 -11.47 -32.80 40.72
C ALA A 86 -12.77 -31.99 40.69
N ALA A 87 -13.10 -31.31 41.80
CA ALA A 87 -14.24 -30.41 41.94
C ALA A 87 -14.34 -29.31 40.87
N ILE A 88 -13.27 -29.00 40.10
CA ILE A 88 -13.36 -28.06 38.99
C ILE A 88 -14.37 -28.52 37.91
N GLY A 89 -14.50 -29.84 37.73
CA GLY A 89 -15.46 -30.46 36.83
C GLY A 89 -16.91 -30.36 37.29
N GLU A 90 -17.12 -30.08 38.58
CA GLU A 90 -18.45 -29.96 39.21
C GLU A 90 -19.03 -28.54 39.08
N LEU A 91 -18.36 -27.61 38.36
CA LEU A 91 -18.80 -26.23 38.16
C LEU A 91 -19.60 -26.10 36.84
N PRO A 92 -20.95 -26.07 36.88
CA PRO A 92 -21.79 -26.19 35.69
C PRO A 92 -21.75 -24.95 34.78
N GLU A 93 -21.58 -23.76 35.35
CA GLU A 93 -21.61 -22.48 34.64
C GLU A 93 -20.22 -21.95 34.25
N LEU A 94 -19.16 -22.71 34.53
CA LEU A 94 -17.79 -22.26 34.31
C LEU A 94 -17.51 -22.10 32.81
N LYS A 95 -17.29 -20.86 32.37
CA LYS A 95 -17.00 -20.51 30.97
C LYS A 95 -15.54 -20.18 30.75
N MET A 96 -14.84 -19.67 31.77
CA MET A 96 -13.44 -19.27 31.68
C MET A 96 -12.66 -19.78 32.89
N LEU A 97 -11.64 -20.57 32.63
CA LEU A 97 -10.67 -21.04 33.61
C LEU A 97 -9.26 -20.62 33.20
N ASP A 98 -8.59 -19.87 34.05
CA ASP A 98 -7.18 -19.48 33.88
C ASP A 98 -6.38 -19.97 35.07
N VAL A 99 -5.50 -20.94 34.84
CA VAL A 99 -4.55 -21.52 35.81
C VAL A 99 -3.11 -21.34 35.35
N SER A 100 -2.87 -20.36 34.48
CA SER A 100 -1.54 -20.11 33.89
C SER A 100 -0.50 -19.66 34.93
N HIS A 101 0.78 -19.87 34.64
CA HIS A 101 1.88 -19.50 35.55
C HIS A 101 1.73 -20.13 36.95
N ASN A 102 1.68 -21.46 36.99
CA ASN A 102 1.64 -22.27 38.20
C ASN A 102 2.66 -23.42 38.09
N LEU A 103 2.59 -24.40 38.99
CA LEU A 103 3.45 -25.58 39.03
C LEU A 103 2.66 -26.86 38.75
N ILE A 104 1.55 -26.77 38.01
CA ILE A 104 0.62 -27.88 37.82
C ILE A 104 1.25 -28.96 36.95
N VAL A 105 1.26 -30.19 37.44
CA VAL A 105 1.84 -31.35 36.73
C VAL A 105 0.80 -32.10 35.89
N ARG A 106 -0.47 -32.10 36.32
CA ARG A 106 -1.59 -32.74 35.61
C ARG A 106 -2.87 -31.95 35.78
N ILE A 107 -3.72 -31.97 34.76
CA ILE A 107 -5.12 -31.51 34.86
C ILE A 107 -5.99 -32.75 35.13
N PRO A 108 -6.95 -32.69 36.09
CA PRO A 108 -7.87 -33.80 36.37
C PRO A 108 -8.76 -34.14 35.16
N GLU A 109 -9.10 -35.41 34.98
CA GLU A 109 -10.02 -35.86 33.91
C GLU A 109 -11.43 -35.28 34.09
N GLU A 110 -11.82 -34.96 35.32
CA GLU A 110 -13.09 -34.35 35.65
C GLU A 110 -13.31 -32.98 34.98
N ILE A 111 -12.26 -32.32 34.47
CA ILE A 111 -12.40 -31.09 33.67
C ILE A 111 -13.35 -31.28 32.48
N GLY A 112 -13.45 -32.49 31.93
CA GLY A 112 -14.39 -32.83 30.86
C GLY A 112 -15.86 -32.66 31.22
N SER A 113 -16.20 -32.64 32.51
CA SER A 113 -17.56 -32.43 33.02
C SER A 113 -17.98 -30.95 33.01
N ALA A 114 -17.03 -30.01 32.90
CA ALA A 114 -17.29 -28.58 32.78
C ALA A 114 -17.77 -28.23 31.35
N ALA A 115 -18.95 -28.72 30.96
CA ALA A 115 -19.47 -28.65 29.59
C ALA A 115 -19.65 -27.22 29.04
N SER A 116 -19.78 -26.23 29.92
CA SER A 116 -19.90 -24.80 29.58
C SER A 116 -18.56 -24.11 29.30
N LEU A 117 -17.43 -24.81 29.48
CA LEU A 117 -16.10 -24.22 29.37
C LEU A 117 -15.83 -23.76 27.94
N VAL A 118 -15.61 -22.46 27.77
CA VAL A 118 -15.32 -21.81 26.48
C VAL A 118 -13.85 -21.48 26.36
N LYS A 119 -13.23 -21.03 27.45
CA LYS A 119 -11.83 -20.61 27.48
C LYS A 119 -11.08 -21.32 28.59
N PHE A 120 -9.98 -21.98 28.22
CA PHE A 120 -9.10 -22.64 29.16
C PHE A 120 -7.66 -22.23 28.91
N ASP A 121 -7.03 -21.62 29.92
CA ASP A 121 -5.61 -21.27 29.91
C ASP A 121 -4.88 -22.03 31.02
N CYS A 122 -4.00 -22.96 30.61
CA CYS A 122 -3.12 -23.73 31.48
C CYS A 122 -1.64 -23.52 31.12
N SER A 123 -1.32 -22.38 30.50
CA SER A 123 0.03 -22.06 30.03
C SER A 123 1.05 -21.86 31.16
N ASN A 124 2.34 -22.05 30.91
CA ASN A 124 3.42 -21.90 31.89
C ASN A 124 3.20 -22.75 33.14
N ASN A 125 3.08 -24.05 32.94
CA ASN A 125 2.96 -25.08 33.98
C ASN A 125 3.97 -26.21 33.72
N GLN A 126 3.81 -27.35 34.38
CA GLN A 126 4.65 -28.54 34.23
C GLN A 126 3.87 -29.72 33.63
N LEU A 127 2.84 -29.44 32.83
CA LEU A 127 1.94 -30.46 32.29
C LEU A 127 2.69 -31.39 31.34
N THR A 128 2.60 -32.70 31.56
CA THR A 128 3.16 -33.71 30.65
C THR A 128 2.17 -34.17 29.57
N GLU A 129 0.88 -34.01 29.84
CA GLU A 129 -0.23 -34.38 28.95
C GLU A 129 -1.47 -33.56 29.28
N LEU A 130 -2.42 -33.53 28.33
CA LEU A 130 -3.77 -33.04 28.56
C LEU A 130 -4.71 -34.24 28.77
N PRO A 131 -5.70 -34.14 29.68
CA PRO A 131 -6.64 -35.21 29.96
C PRO A 131 -7.49 -35.54 28.74
N SER A 132 -7.77 -36.83 28.53
CA SER A 132 -8.57 -37.30 27.40
C SER A 132 -10.00 -36.73 27.45
N GLU A 133 -10.54 -36.57 28.65
CA GLU A 133 -11.90 -36.08 28.87
C GLU A 133 -12.08 -34.59 28.55
N LEU A 134 -11.01 -33.83 28.32
CA LEU A 134 -11.10 -32.45 27.82
C LEU A 134 -11.88 -32.37 26.50
N GLY A 135 -11.88 -33.43 25.70
CA GLY A 135 -12.70 -33.56 24.50
C GLY A 135 -14.22 -33.46 24.73
N ARG A 136 -14.71 -33.65 25.96
CA ARG A 136 -16.13 -33.48 26.32
C ARG A 136 -16.54 -32.02 26.49
N CYS A 137 -15.59 -31.08 26.56
CA CYS A 137 -15.86 -29.64 26.60
C CYS A 137 -16.29 -29.14 25.22
N LEU A 138 -17.53 -29.45 24.80
CA LEU A 138 -18.04 -29.14 23.45
C LEU A 138 -18.18 -27.64 23.16
N ALA A 139 -18.19 -26.80 24.20
CA ALA A 139 -18.24 -25.35 24.09
C ALA A 139 -16.84 -24.70 23.92
N LEU A 140 -15.76 -25.47 24.09
CA LEU A 140 -14.39 -24.96 24.12
C LEU A 140 -14.03 -24.30 22.78
N SER A 141 -13.70 -23.01 22.84
CA SER A 141 -13.32 -22.19 21.69
C SER A 141 -11.86 -21.76 21.74
N ASP A 142 -11.33 -21.50 22.94
CA ASP A 142 -9.97 -20.99 23.14
C ASP A 142 -9.24 -21.91 24.12
N LEU A 143 -8.23 -22.64 23.64
CA LEU A 143 -7.37 -23.47 24.48
C LEU A 143 -5.92 -22.95 24.40
N LYS A 144 -5.35 -22.64 25.56
CA LYS A 144 -3.95 -22.22 25.70
C LYS A 144 -3.25 -23.14 26.69
N GLY A 145 -2.20 -23.82 26.23
CA GLY A 145 -1.35 -24.70 27.02
C GLY A 145 0.12 -24.48 26.71
N SER A 146 0.53 -23.25 26.41
CA SER A 146 1.91 -22.94 26.02
C SER A 146 2.89 -23.11 27.18
N ASN A 147 4.18 -23.32 26.88
CA ASN A 147 5.27 -23.51 27.86
C ASN A 147 4.96 -24.59 28.91
N ASN A 148 4.78 -25.82 28.44
CA ASN A 148 4.57 -27.01 29.24
C ASN A 148 5.50 -28.14 28.74
N LEU A 149 5.27 -29.39 29.17
CA LEU A 149 6.04 -30.57 28.78
C LEU A 149 5.21 -31.56 27.94
N ILE A 150 4.15 -31.08 27.28
CA ILE A 150 3.15 -31.91 26.60
C ILE A 150 3.77 -32.58 25.38
N ALA A 151 3.75 -33.91 25.35
CA ALA A 151 4.36 -34.70 24.27
C ALA A 151 3.41 -34.98 23.09
N SER A 152 2.10 -35.04 23.35
CA SER A 152 1.04 -35.28 22.36
C SER A 152 -0.28 -34.67 22.81
N LEU A 153 -1.14 -34.34 21.85
CA LEU A 153 -2.53 -33.95 22.11
C LEU A 153 -3.44 -35.20 22.14
N PRO A 154 -4.41 -35.29 23.05
CA PRO A 154 -5.35 -36.42 23.09
C PRO A 154 -6.29 -36.39 21.89
N GLU A 155 -6.53 -37.55 21.27
CA GLU A 155 -7.39 -37.67 20.07
C GLU A 155 -8.84 -37.24 20.32
N ASP A 156 -9.33 -37.39 21.55
CA ASP A 156 -10.67 -36.94 21.94
C ASP A 156 -10.88 -35.44 21.81
N LEU A 157 -9.81 -34.63 21.77
CA LEU A 157 -9.89 -33.18 21.52
C LEU A 157 -10.46 -32.84 20.13
N ALA A 158 -10.53 -33.82 19.21
CA ALA A 158 -11.25 -33.70 17.95
C ALA A 158 -12.74 -33.35 18.15
N LYS A 159 -13.35 -33.76 19.28
CA LYS A 159 -14.76 -33.50 19.60
C LYS A 159 -15.04 -32.02 19.88
N CYS A 160 -14.02 -31.22 20.22
CA CYS A 160 -14.13 -29.76 20.41
C CYS A 160 -14.23 -29.02 19.07
N SER A 161 -15.33 -29.23 18.34
CA SER A 161 -15.55 -28.68 16.99
C SER A 161 -15.70 -27.15 16.93
N LYS A 162 -15.92 -26.50 18.08
CA LYS A 162 -15.98 -25.04 18.22
C LYS A 162 -14.61 -24.37 18.43
N LEU A 163 -13.53 -25.16 18.48
CA LEU A 163 -12.19 -24.65 18.73
C LEU A 163 -11.80 -23.65 17.64
N SER A 164 -11.52 -22.42 18.06
CA SER A 164 -11.23 -21.26 17.22
C SER A 164 -9.79 -20.77 17.41
N LYS A 165 -9.22 -20.98 18.60
CA LYS A 165 -7.85 -20.61 18.94
C LYS A 165 -7.20 -21.75 19.72
N LEU A 166 -6.04 -22.20 19.25
CA LEU A 166 -5.22 -23.19 19.91
C LEU A 166 -3.79 -22.68 20.04
N ASP A 167 -3.31 -22.56 21.27
CA ASP A 167 -1.93 -22.20 21.58
C ASP A 167 -1.24 -23.31 22.39
N MET A 168 -0.28 -23.97 21.76
CA MET A 168 0.53 -25.06 22.30
C MET A 168 2.03 -24.75 22.16
N GLU A 169 2.41 -23.47 22.05
CA GLU A 169 3.82 -23.06 21.94
C GLU A 169 4.68 -23.65 23.07
N GLY A 170 5.93 -24.00 22.81
CA GLY A 170 6.90 -24.30 23.88
C GLY A 170 6.59 -25.61 24.59
N ASN A 171 6.21 -26.65 23.84
CA ASN A 171 5.92 -27.98 24.34
C ASN A 171 6.88 -29.02 23.71
N LYS A 172 6.55 -30.31 23.86
CA LYS A 172 7.31 -31.44 23.32
C LYS A 172 6.55 -32.16 22.20
N LEU A 173 5.62 -31.48 21.53
CA LEU A 173 4.80 -32.09 20.48
C LEU A 173 5.67 -32.55 19.32
N THR A 174 5.50 -33.82 18.93
CA THR A 174 6.24 -34.42 17.79
C THR A 174 5.40 -34.51 16.52
N VAL A 175 4.08 -34.56 16.67
CA VAL A 175 3.10 -34.62 15.58
C VAL A 175 1.80 -33.94 16.03
N ILE A 176 1.06 -33.38 15.07
CA ILE A 176 -0.34 -33.03 15.24
C ILE A 176 -1.13 -34.02 14.39
N SER A 177 -2.07 -34.75 15.00
CA SER A 177 -2.78 -35.82 14.30
C SER A 177 -3.70 -35.28 13.20
N GLU A 178 -3.87 -36.06 12.13
CA GLU A 178 -4.75 -35.72 11.00
C GLU A 178 -6.22 -35.60 11.44
N ASN A 179 -6.63 -36.44 12.41
CA ASN A 179 -7.99 -36.45 12.96
C ASN A 179 -8.32 -35.15 13.69
N LEU A 180 -7.38 -34.64 14.51
CA LEU A 180 -7.54 -33.38 15.22
C LEU A 180 -7.71 -32.20 14.25
N ILE A 181 -6.77 -32.07 13.30
CA ILE A 181 -6.76 -30.96 12.34
C ILE A 181 -7.97 -31.00 11.40
N SER A 182 -8.42 -32.19 10.99
CA SER A 182 -9.61 -32.32 10.15
C SER A 182 -10.90 -31.92 10.87
N SER A 183 -10.92 -31.99 12.20
CA SER A 183 -12.11 -31.71 13.01
C SER A 183 -12.27 -30.23 13.37
N TRP A 184 -11.17 -29.49 13.57
CA TRP A 184 -11.19 -28.09 14.02
C TRP A 184 -11.45 -27.08 12.89
N THR A 185 -12.51 -27.29 12.10
CA THR A 185 -12.87 -26.45 10.95
C THR A 185 -13.16 -24.97 11.30
N MET A 186 -13.39 -24.67 12.57
CA MET A 186 -13.61 -23.31 13.09
C MET A 186 -12.32 -22.58 13.47
N LEU A 187 -11.16 -23.22 13.37
CA LEU A 187 -9.88 -22.68 13.81
C LEU A 187 -9.47 -21.46 13.00
N THR A 188 -9.11 -20.40 13.71
CA THR A 188 -8.64 -19.11 13.18
C THR A 188 -7.19 -18.85 13.52
N GLU A 189 -6.71 -19.37 14.66
CA GLU A 189 -5.34 -19.20 15.13
C GLU A 189 -4.83 -20.55 15.65
N LEU A 190 -3.70 -21.00 15.10
CA LEU A 190 -2.95 -22.17 15.58
C LEU A 190 -1.51 -21.75 15.86
N ASN A 191 -1.12 -21.76 17.13
CA ASN A 191 0.26 -21.60 17.55
C ASN A 191 0.78 -22.93 18.09
N ALA A 192 1.74 -23.55 17.40
CA ALA A 192 2.46 -24.72 17.87
C ALA A 192 3.97 -24.53 17.69
N ALA A 193 4.42 -23.29 17.84
CA ALA A 193 5.83 -22.93 17.79
C ALA A 193 6.64 -23.60 18.93
N LYS A 194 7.97 -23.64 18.81
CA LYS A 194 8.87 -24.16 19.86
C LYS A 194 8.51 -25.58 20.30
N ASN A 195 8.28 -26.46 19.34
CA ASN A 195 7.96 -27.86 19.56
C ASN A 195 8.97 -28.75 18.81
N MET A 196 8.69 -30.04 18.69
CA MET A 196 9.50 -31.01 17.96
C MET A 196 8.76 -31.57 16.73
N LEU A 197 7.86 -30.78 16.12
CA LEU A 197 7.03 -31.22 15.00
C LEU A 197 7.90 -31.54 13.78
N ASN A 198 7.76 -32.74 13.22
CA ASN A 198 8.54 -33.19 12.05
C ASN A 198 7.90 -32.81 10.70
N GLY A 199 6.62 -32.43 10.70
CA GLY A 199 5.86 -32.10 9.50
C GLY A 199 4.53 -31.43 9.82
N ILE A 200 3.89 -30.91 8.77
CA ILE A 200 2.54 -30.34 8.82
C ILE A 200 1.57 -31.40 8.28
N PRO A 201 0.49 -31.75 8.99
CA PRO A 201 -0.50 -32.73 8.53
C PRO A 201 -1.18 -32.27 7.23
N VAL A 202 -1.48 -33.22 6.33
CA VAL A 202 -2.11 -32.90 5.05
C VAL A 202 -3.54 -32.38 5.22
N GLY A 203 -4.22 -32.73 6.31
CA GLY A 203 -5.54 -32.21 6.68
C GLY A 203 -5.58 -30.71 6.94
N ILE A 204 -4.42 -30.02 7.03
CA ILE A 204 -4.36 -28.56 7.25
C ILE A 204 -5.19 -27.78 6.23
N GLY A 205 -5.31 -28.28 4.99
CA GLY A 205 -6.13 -27.68 3.94
C GLY A 205 -7.62 -27.56 4.28
N GLY A 206 -8.13 -28.34 5.24
CA GLY A 206 -9.51 -28.23 5.73
C GLY A 206 -9.77 -26.98 6.58
N LEU A 207 -8.71 -26.33 7.09
CA LEU A 207 -8.80 -25.15 7.95
C LEU A 207 -9.01 -23.85 7.16
N SER A 208 -10.11 -23.78 6.42
CA SER A 208 -10.44 -22.63 5.54
C SER A 208 -10.58 -21.28 6.26
N ARG A 209 -10.78 -21.29 7.58
CA ARG A 209 -10.92 -20.11 8.46
C ARG A 209 -9.61 -19.68 9.13
N LEU A 210 -8.53 -20.44 8.95
CA LEU A 210 -7.25 -20.16 9.59
C LEU A 210 -6.69 -18.83 9.08
N ILE A 211 -6.45 -17.90 10.00
CA ILE A 211 -5.89 -16.56 9.73
C ILE A 211 -4.41 -16.56 10.07
N ARG A 212 -4.02 -17.19 11.19
CA ARG A 212 -2.64 -17.25 11.67
C ARG A 212 -2.22 -18.69 11.96
N LEU A 213 -1.12 -19.10 11.34
CA LEU A 213 -0.45 -20.37 11.59
C LEU A 213 0.99 -20.09 12.02
N ASP A 214 1.31 -20.42 13.26
CA ASP A 214 2.63 -20.26 13.83
C ASP A 214 3.25 -21.61 14.19
N LEU A 215 4.30 -21.97 13.46
CA LEU A 215 5.04 -23.23 13.57
C LEU A 215 6.55 -22.98 13.66
N HIS A 216 6.98 -21.78 14.07
CA HIS A 216 8.40 -21.45 14.19
C HIS A 216 9.11 -22.34 15.23
N GLN A 217 10.42 -22.54 15.10
CA GLN A 217 11.23 -23.36 16.03
C GLN A 217 10.70 -24.78 16.18
N ASN A 218 10.65 -25.51 15.07
CA ASN A 218 10.25 -26.93 15.00
C ASN A 218 11.27 -27.71 14.16
N ARG A 219 10.94 -28.95 13.76
CA ARG A 219 11.76 -29.82 12.90
C ARG A 219 11.08 -30.08 11.54
N ILE A 220 10.23 -29.16 11.09
CA ILE A 220 9.41 -29.33 9.89
C ILE A 220 10.31 -29.31 8.66
N SER A 221 10.16 -30.31 7.79
CA SER A 221 10.98 -30.47 6.59
C SER A 221 10.32 -30.02 5.29
N SER A 222 8.98 -29.98 5.25
CA SER A 222 8.20 -29.60 4.08
C SER A 222 6.84 -29.00 4.44
N ILE A 223 6.29 -28.22 3.50
CA ILE A 223 4.92 -27.70 3.55
C ILE A 223 4.08 -28.54 2.58
N PRO A 224 2.93 -29.11 3.00
CA PRO A 224 2.08 -29.92 2.13
C PRO A 224 1.36 -29.05 1.09
N SER A 225 1.09 -29.61 -0.11
CA SER A 225 0.35 -28.92 -1.18
C SER A 225 -1.09 -28.56 -0.79
N SER A 226 -1.67 -29.30 0.16
CA SER A 226 -3.00 -29.02 0.71
C SER A 226 -3.13 -27.68 1.42
N ILE A 227 -2.01 -26.99 1.73
CA ILE A 227 -2.01 -25.65 2.31
C ILE A 227 -2.86 -24.65 1.50
N ILE A 228 -3.05 -24.89 0.20
CA ILE A 228 -3.94 -24.12 -0.69
C ILE A 228 -5.37 -23.97 -0.15
N GLY A 229 -5.86 -24.94 0.64
CA GLY A 229 -7.19 -24.90 1.23
C GLY A 229 -7.36 -23.88 2.37
N CYS A 230 -6.26 -23.34 2.90
CA CYS A 230 -6.26 -22.29 3.93
C CYS A 230 -6.49 -20.89 3.32
N HIS A 231 -7.61 -20.70 2.64
CA HIS A 231 -7.92 -19.47 1.88
C HIS A 231 -7.91 -18.17 2.70
N SER A 232 -8.11 -18.27 4.02
CA SER A 232 -8.12 -17.12 4.94
C SER A 232 -6.75 -16.77 5.52
N LEU A 233 -5.71 -17.57 5.23
CA LEU A 233 -4.41 -17.45 5.89
C LEU A 233 -3.75 -16.11 5.54
N ALA A 234 -3.47 -15.32 6.58
CA ALA A 234 -2.88 -13.99 6.49
C ALA A 234 -1.46 -13.96 7.04
N GLU A 235 -1.18 -14.75 8.08
CA GLU A 235 0.11 -14.84 8.74
C GLU A 235 0.58 -16.29 8.82
N PHE A 236 1.75 -16.58 8.25
CA PHE A 236 2.36 -17.90 8.29
C PHE A 236 3.81 -17.82 8.75
N TYR A 237 4.10 -18.35 9.94
CA TYR A 237 5.42 -18.34 10.54
C TYR A 237 6.00 -19.76 10.59
N LEU A 238 7.14 -19.95 9.93
CA LEU A 238 7.86 -21.22 9.79
C LEU A 238 9.36 -21.06 10.06
N GLY A 239 9.79 -19.95 10.67
CA GLY A 239 11.20 -19.70 10.92
C GLY A 239 11.85 -20.73 11.85
N ASN A 240 13.15 -20.99 11.72
CA ASN A 240 13.90 -22.00 12.49
C ASN A 240 13.30 -23.41 12.34
N ASN A 241 13.26 -23.90 11.11
CA ASN A 241 12.84 -25.26 10.76
C ASN A 241 13.86 -25.90 9.80
N ASN A 242 13.53 -27.07 9.25
CA ASN A 242 14.34 -27.82 8.31
C ASN A 242 13.78 -27.76 6.87
N ILE A 243 13.04 -26.70 6.54
CA ILE A 243 12.32 -26.61 5.26
C ILE A 243 13.32 -26.40 4.12
N SER A 244 13.26 -27.28 3.12
CA SER A 244 14.15 -27.25 1.96
C SER A 244 13.49 -26.73 0.68
N THR A 245 12.17 -26.88 0.56
CA THR A 245 11.38 -26.45 -0.60
C THR A 245 10.06 -25.83 -0.17
N ILE A 246 9.54 -24.95 -1.02
CA ILE A 246 8.20 -24.35 -0.89
C ILE A 246 7.34 -24.94 -2.02
N PRO A 247 6.13 -25.48 -1.73
CA PRO A 247 5.22 -26.02 -2.74
C PRO A 247 4.71 -24.91 -3.66
N VAL A 248 4.49 -25.23 -4.94
CA VAL A 248 4.02 -24.25 -5.95
C VAL A 248 2.61 -23.74 -5.63
N GLU A 249 1.80 -24.57 -4.97
CA GLU A 249 0.43 -24.30 -4.56
C GLU A 249 0.32 -23.15 -3.54
N ILE A 250 1.40 -22.81 -2.83
CA ILE A 250 1.40 -21.65 -1.93
C ILE A 250 1.05 -20.36 -2.67
N GLY A 251 1.35 -20.27 -3.97
CA GLY A 251 1.13 -19.09 -4.81
C GLY A 251 -0.33 -18.66 -4.93
N GLU A 252 -1.26 -19.54 -4.61
CA GLU A 252 -2.72 -19.30 -4.72
C GLU A 252 -3.34 -18.72 -3.42
N LEU A 253 -2.55 -18.56 -2.35
CA LEU A 253 -3.01 -17.95 -1.09
C LEU A 253 -3.17 -16.42 -1.22
N SER A 254 -4.34 -16.01 -1.72
CA SER A 254 -4.65 -14.60 -2.02
C SER A 254 -4.60 -13.62 -0.83
N ARG A 255 -4.79 -14.11 0.40
CA ARG A 255 -4.84 -13.28 1.62
C ARG A 255 -3.54 -13.25 2.41
N LEU A 256 -2.53 -14.04 2.02
CA LEU A 256 -1.29 -14.14 2.77
C LEU A 256 -0.54 -12.80 2.69
N GLY A 257 -0.33 -12.18 3.86
CA GLY A 257 0.34 -10.89 4.00
C GLY A 257 1.73 -11.02 4.62
N THR A 258 1.88 -11.90 5.60
CA THR A 258 3.16 -12.14 6.29
C THR A 258 3.57 -13.58 6.10
N PHE A 259 4.75 -13.79 5.50
CA PHE A 259 5.34 -15.11 5.36
C PHE A 259 6.76 -15.11 5.91
N ASP A 260 6.98 -15.81 7.01
CA ASP A 260 8.28 -15.92 7.67
C ASP A 260 8.88 -17.31 7.53
N LEU A 261 10.01 -17.39 6.83
CA LEU A 261 10.76 -18.61 6.54
C LEU A 261 12.23 -18.47 6.97
N HIS A 262 12.57 -17.56 7.89
CA HIS A 262 13.97 -17.38 8.29
C HIS A 262 14.60 -18.64 8.89
N SER A 263 15.93 -18.76 8.83
CA SER A 263 16.65 -19.88 9.46
C SER A 263 16.10 -21.25 9.01
N ASN A 264 16.05 -21.48 7.70
CA ASN A 264 15.64 -22.73 7.08
C ASN A 264 16.72 -23.19 6.08
N GLN A 265 16.43 -24.21 5.28
CA GLN A 265 17.36 -24.83 4.32
C GLN A 265 16.96 -24.55 2.87
N LEU A 266 16.24 -23.46 2.61
CA LEU A 266 15.74 -23.13 1.27
C LEU A 266 16.90 -22.83 0.31
N LYS A 267 16.91 -23.50 -0.84
CA LYS A 267 17.88 -23.28 -1.91
C LYS A 267 17.40 -22.27 -2.95
N ASP A 268 16.10 -22.26 -3.20
CA ASP A 268 15.42 -21.41 -4.18
C ASP A 268 14.06 -20.97 -3.64
N TYR A 269 13.53 -19.88 -4.19
CA TYR A 269 12.15 -19.44 -4.01
C TYR A 269 11.38 -19.73 -5.30
N PRO A 270 10.26 -20.47 -5.27
CA PRO A 270 9.56 -20.88 -6.49
C PRO A 270 8.90 -19.68 -7.18
N VAL A 271 8.86 -19.72 -8.51
CA VAL A 271 8.29 -18.64 -9.34
C VAL A 271 6.80 -18.47 -9.06
N GLU A 272 6.08 -19.56 -8.81
CA GLU A 272 4.65 -19.57 -8.53
C GLU A 272 4.32 -18.84 -7.22
N ALA A 273 5.20 -18.91 -6.21
CA ALA A 273 5.05 -18.15 -4.97
C ALA A 273 5.26 -16.63 -5.15
N CYS A 274 5.72 -16.18 -6.33
CA CYS A 274 5.79 -14.75 -6.65
C CYS A 274 4.41 -14.14 -7.01
N LYS A 275 3.35 -14.97 -7.13
CA LYS A 275 1.96 -14.52 -7.28
C LYS A 275 1.36 -13.94 -5.99
N LEU A 276 1.95 -14.27 -4.85
CA LEU A 276 1.47 -13.86 -3.53
C LEU A 276 1.47 -12.34 -3.38
N SER A 277 0.43 -11.81 -2.72
CA SER A 277 0.30 -10.38 -2.38
C SER A 277 0.88 -10.03 -1.00
N LEU A 278 2.08 -10.53 -0.70
CA LEU A 278 2.73 -10.36 0.60
C LEU A 278 3.04 -8.89 0.91
N LEU A 279 2.96 -8.51 2.18
CA LEU A 279 3.51 -7.28 2.77
C LEU A 279 4.91 -7.52 3.34
N VAL A 280 5.12 -8.66 4.00
CA VAL A 280 6.38 -9.04 4.66
C VAL A 280 6.78 -10.45 4.24
N LEU A 281 8.00 -10.59 3.72
CA LEU A 281 8.63 -11.86 3.39
C LEU A 281 9.99 -11.93 4.06
N ASN A 282 10.17 -12.90 4.95
CA ASN A 282 11.45 -13.13 5.62
C ASN A 282 12.07 -14.44 5.14
N LEU A 283 13.17 -14.32 4.40
CA LEU A 283 13.95 -15.42 3.85
C LEU A 283 15.39 -15.44 4.41
N SER A 284 15.65 -14.71 5.50
CA SER A 284 16.98 -14.61 6.09
C SER A 284 17.51 -15.97 6.57
N ASN A 285 18.83 -16.13 6.64
CA ASN A 285 19.52 -17.33 7.10
C ASN A 285 19.04 -18.61 6.40
N ASN A 286 18.99 -18.57 5.07
CA ASN A 286 18.71 -19.74 4.23
C ASN A 286 19.93 -20.05 3.34
N SER A 287 19.77 -20.99 2.40
CA SER A 287 20.80 -21.37 1.43
C SER A 287 20.55 -20.80 0.03
N LEU A 288 19.85 -19.65 -0.07
CA LEU A 288 19.47 -19.05 -1.35
C LEU A 288 20.71 -18.57 -2.13
N SER A 289 20.89 -19.11 -3.34
CA SER A 289 21.99 -18.70 -4.23
C SER A 289 21.63 -17.49 -5.11
N GLY A 290 20.34 -17.29 -5.36
CA GLY A 290 19.74 -16.20 -6.12
C GLY A 290 18.25 -16.08 -5.81
N LEU A 291 17.58 -15.16 -6.51
CA LEU A 291 16.13 -14.97 -6.41
C LEU A 291 15.52 -14.98 -7.81
N PRO A 292 14.32 -15.56 -8.00
CA PRO A 292 13.63 -15.51 -9.27
C PRO A 292 13.35 -14.05 -9.67
N PRO A 293 13.62 -13.64 -10.93
CA PRO A 293 13.30 -12.31 -11.43
C PRO A 293 11.81 -11.93 -11.24
N GLU A 294 10.91 -12.92 -11.25
CA GLU A 294 9.47 -12.79 -11.04
C GLU A 294 9.11 -12.24 -9.67
N MET A 295 9.97 -12.39 -8.66
CA MET A 295 9.78 -11.76 -7.34
C MET A 295 9.67 -10.25 -7.48
N GLY A 296 10.29 -9.66 -8.51
CA GLY A 296 10.12 -8.25 -8.86
C GLY A 296 8.68 -7.85 -9.19
N LYS A 297 7.75 -8.78 -9.45
CA LYS A 297 6.31 -8.52 -9.69
C LYS A 297 5.51 -8.35 -8.38
N MET A 298 6.06 -8.71 -7.23
CA MET A 298 5.40 -8.63 -5.91
C MET A 298 5.32 -7.18 -5.41
N THR A 299 4.44 -6.37 -6.00
CA THR A 299 4.33 -4.92 -5.72
C THR A 299 3.76 -4.59 -4.34
N SER A 300 3.05 -5.53 -3.72
CA SER A 300 2.57 -5.39 -2.33
C SER A 300 3.71 -5.49 -1.30
N LEU A 301 4.85 -6.09 -1.66
CA LEU A 301 5.91 -6.41 -0.72
C LEU A 301 6.63 -5.15 -0.23
N ARG A 302 6.49 -4.87 1.07
CA ARG A 302 7.08 -3.71 1.75
C ARG A 302 8.40 -4.06 2.41
N LYS A 303 8.52 -5.27 2.95
CA LYS A 303 9.69 -5.73 3.71
C LYS A 303 10.12 -7.12 3.23
N LEU A 304 11.30 -7.19 2.62
CA LEU A 304 11.98 -8.41 2.19
C LEU A 304 13.29 -8.54 2.95
N LEU A 305 13.43 -9.59 3.76
CA LEU A 305 14.64 -9.86 4.54
C LEU A 305 15.40 -11.04 3.92
N LEU A 306 16.68 -10.83 3.61
CA LEU A 306 17.52 -11.79 2.87
C LEU A 306 18.91 -12.01 3.50
N SER A 307 19.21 -11.35 4.62
CA SER A 307 20.50 -11.46 5.31
C SER A 307 20.86 -12.92 5.61
N GLY A 308 22.14 -13.27 5.57
CA GLY A 308 22.59 -14.62 5.90
C GLY A 308 22.37 -15.67 4.80
N ASN A 309 22.10 -15.26 3.56
CA ASN A 309 22.06 -16.15 2.39
C ASN A 309 23.33 -16.01 1.53
N PRO A 310 23.80 -17.10 0.87
CA PRO A 310 24.92 -17.06 -0.06
C PRO A 310 24.53 -16.51 -1.45
N LEU A 311 23.95 -15.30 -1.50
CA LEU A 311 23.47 -14.66 -2.73
C LEU A 311 24.65 -14.17 -3.60
N ARG A 312 25.16 -15.05 -4.47
CA ARG A 312 26.33 -14.75 -5.33
C ARG A 312 26.00 -13.81 -6.49
N THR A 313 24.73 -13.77 -6.90
CA THR A 313 24.26 -13.02 -8.08
C THR A 313 23.85 -11.58 -7.76
N LEU A 314 23.71 -11.22 -6.48
CA LEU A 314 23.23 -9.93 -6.02
C LEU A 314 24.32 -9.18 -5.26
N ARG A 315 24.48 -7.88 -5.55
CA ARG A 315 25.39 -7.03 -4.77
C ARG A 315 24.86 -6.87 -3.34
N SER A 316 25.76 -6.91 -2.35
CA SER A 316 25.42 -6.80 -0.92
C SER A 316 24.58 -5.55 -0.58
N SER A 317 24.81 -4.43 -1.26
CA SER A 317 24.04 -3.19 -1.07
C SER A 317 22.57 -3.28 -1.51
N LEU A 318 22.23 -4.18 -2.44
CA LEU A 318 20.84 -4.44 -2.84
C LEU A 318 20.15 -5.40 -1.87
N VAL A 319 20.90 -6.36 -1.32
CA VAL A 319 20.40 -7.35 -0.35
C VAL A 319 20.08 -6.70 1.00
N THR A 320 20.89 -5.73 1.43
CA THR A 320 20.73 -4.99 2.68
C THR A 320 19.97 -3.67 2.51
N GLY A 321 19.71 -3.26 1.27
CA GLY A 321 19.05 -2.02 0.92
C GLY A 321 17.51 -2.07 1.02
N PRO A 322 16.82 -0.99 0.64
CA PRO A 322 15.36 -0.93 0.69
C PRO A 322 14.74 -1.92 -0.31
N THR A 323 13.76 -2.69 0.16
CA THR A 323 13.05 -3.73 -0.63
C THR A 323 12.61 -3.25 -2.03
N PRO A 324 12.04 -2.05 -2.23
CA PRO A 324 11.65 -1.59 -3.57
C PRO A 324 12.79 -1.49 -4.58
N ALA A 325 14.03 -1.21 -4.13
CA ALA A 325 15.19 -1.14 -5.03
C ALA A 325 15.59 -2.53 -5.52
N LEU A 326 15.59 -3.53 -4.63
CA LEU A 326 15.86 -4.92 -4.99
C LEU A 326 14.79 -5.48 -5.92
N LEU A 327 13.51 -5.23 -5.64
CA LEU A 327 12.42 -5.67 -6.52
C LEU A 327 12.51 -5.03 -7.92
N ARG A 328 12.93 -3.76 -8.00
CA ARG A 328 13.20 -3.10 -9.29
C ARG A 328 14.34 -3.76 -10.06
N PHE A 329 15.43 -4.10 -9.36
CA PHE A 329 16.55 -4.82 -9.95
C PHE A 329 16.13 -6.20 -10.49
N LEU A 330 15.43 -7.00 -9.68
CA LEU A 330 14.93 -8.32 -10.11
C LEU A 330 13.97 -8.19 -11.31
N ARG A 331 13.10 -7.19 -11.29
CA ARG A 331 12.20 -6.91 -12.42
C ARG A 331 12.94 -6.58 -13.72
N SER A 332 14.11 -5.94 -13.65
CA SER A 332 14.94 -5.65 -14.84
C SER A 332 15.62 -6.89 -15.44
N ARG A 333 15.72 -7.99 -14.67
CA ARG A 333 16.31 -9.26 -15.13
C ARG A 333 15.33 -10.13 -15.90
N LEU A 334 14.02 -9.98 -15.67
CA LEU A 334 12.97 -10.61 -16.49
C LEU A 334 13.07 -10.23 -17.98
N SER A 335 13.70 -9.09 -18.26
CA SER A 335 13.85 -8.51 -19.58
C SER A 335 15.02 -9.09 -20.40
N GLN A 336 15.88 -9.94 -19.82
CA GLN A 336 17.10 -10.42 -20.48
C GLN A 336 16.99 -11.80 -21.16
N ASP A 337 16.00 -12.63 -20.80
CA ASP A 337 15.87 -14.02 -21.30
C ASP A 337 14.83 -14.22 -22.42
N SER A 338 14.40 -13.14 -23.09
CA SER A 338 13.62 -13.29 -24.32
C SER A 338 14.14 -12.33 -25.40
N GLU A 339 14.53 -12.93 -26.52
CA GLU A 339 15.28 -12.39 -27.64
C GLU A 339 14.65 -11.17 -28.34
N THR A 340 15.51 -10.45 -29.05
CA THR A 340 15.28 -9.70 -30.29
C THR A 340 13.82 -9.60 -30.78
N ALA A 341 13.21 -8.43 -30.62
CA ALA A 341 12.35 -7.74 -31.60
C ALA A 341 11.45 -6.74 -30.87
N THR A 342 11.53 -5.46 -31.28
CA THR A 342 10.46 -4.45 -31.18
C THR A 342 9.76 -4.31 -29.83
N THR A 343 10.15 -3.25 -29.10
CA THR A 343 9.41 -2.55 -28.02
C THR A 343 7.92 -2.92 -27.97
N SER A 344 7.57 -3.92 -27.14
CA SER A 344 6.21 -4.45 -27.12
C SER A 344 5.30 -3.53 -26.32
N LYS A 345 4.19 -3.16 -26.95
CA LYS A 345 3.11 -2.27 -26.48
C LYS A 345 2.62 -2.51 -25.03
N LYS A 346 2.90 -3.65 -24.38
CA LYS A 346 2.45 -4.00 -23.01
C LYS A 346 3.25 -3.33 -21.88
N ASP A 347 4.53 -3.00 -22.10
CA ASP A 347 5.38 -2.34 -21.10
C ASP A 347 5.02 -0.85 -20.90
N ILE A 348 4.55 -0.22 -21.97
CA ILE A 348 4.08 1.18 -21.99
C ILE A 348 2.73 1.30 -21.28
N ILE A 349 1.84 0.32 -21.48
CA ILE A 349 0.53 0.25 -20.80
C ILE A 349 0.73 0.10 -19.30
N ALA A 350 1.58 -0.83 -18.84
CA ALA A 350 1.85 -1.01 -17.41
C ALA A 350 2.54 0.21 -16.76
N MET A 351 3.34 0.98 -17.51
CA MET A 351 3.96 2.22 -17.05
C MET A 351 2.96 3.37 -16.96
N ALA A 352 2.03 3.46 -17.91
CA ALA A 352 0.97 4.47 -17.91
C ALA A 352 -0.06 4.25 -16.79
N THR A 353 -0.47 3.00 -16.54
CA THR A 353 -1.36 2.65 -15.43
C THR A 353 -0.68 2.87 -14.07
N ARG A 354 0.65 2.71 -13.96
CA ARG A 354 1.45 3.00 -12.75
C ARG A 354 1.54 4.50 -12.41
N LEU A 355 1.52 5.39 -13.41
CA LEU A 355 1.70 6.84 -13.23
C LEU A 355 0.36 7.57 -13.00
N SER A 356 -0.71 7.13 -13.67
CA SER A 356 -2.05 7.74 -13.57
C SER A 356 -2.67 7.64 -12.16
N ILE A 357 -2.49 6.49 -11.49
CA ILE A 357 -3.16 6.19 -10.20
C ILE A 357 -2.65 7.04 -9.02
N SER A 358 -1.50 7.72 -9.16
CA SER A 358 -0.89 8.45 -8.04
C SER A 358 -0.93 9.99 -8.14
N SER A 359 -1.16 10.58 -9.32
CA SER A 359 -0.92 12.03 -9.48
C SER A 359 -1.85 12.82 -10.42
N LYS A 360 -2.80 12.18 -11.13
CA LYS A 360 -3.56 12.81 -12.25
C LYS A 360 -2.66 13.37 -13.38
N GLU A 361 -1.35 13.11 -13.33
CA GLU A 361 -0.37 13.47 -14.34
C GLU A 361 0.28 12.21 -14.91
N LEU A 362 0.35 12.11 -16.23
CA LEU A 362 0.95 11.01 -16.96
C LEU A 362 2.10 11.53 -17.82
N SER A 363 3.34 11.18 -17.48
CA SER A 363 4.53 11.57 -18.25
C SER A 363 5.19 10.35 -18.89
N MET A 364 5.22 10.34 -20.22
CA MET A 364 5.76 9.29 -21.10
C MET A 364 6.74 9.87 -22.13
N GLY A 365 7.42 10.97 -21.79
CA GLY A 365 8.38 11.60 -22.68
C GLY A 365 9.72 10.86 -22.77
N GLY A 366 10.32 10.82 -23.96
CA GLY A 366 11.66 10.23 -24.18
C GLY A 366 11.71 8.70 -24.19
N LEU A 367 10.59 8.05 -24.50
CA LEU A 367 10.45 6.59 -24.52
C LEU A 367 10.53 5.98 -25.94
N GLU A 368 10.93 6.78 -26.93
CA GLU A 368 11.04 6.38 -28.35
C GLU A 368 9.74 5.80 -28.95
N LEU A 369 8.58 6.24 -28.44
CA LEU A 369 7.28 5.73 -28.85
C LEU A 369 6.95 6.11 -30.31
N SER A 370 6.61 5.14 -31.15
CA SER A 370 6.11 5.40 -32.51
C SER A 370 4.59 5.57 -32.59
N ALA A 371 3.86 4.98 -31.65
CA ALA A 371 2.41 5.10 -31.49
C ALA A 371 2.02 4.90 -30.03
N ILE A 372 0.87 5.43 -29.62
CA ILE A 372 0.38 5.32 -28.25
C ILE A 372 -0.58 4.11 -28.15
N PRO A 373 -0.37 3.13 -27.25
CA PRO A 373 -1.27 1.97 -27.12
C PRO A 373 -2.66 2.39 -26.64
N SER A 374 -3.72 1.80 -27.21
CA SER A 374 -5.12 2.16 -26.90
C SER A 374 -5.52 1.90 -25.43
N GLN A 375 -4.84 0.98 -24.76
CA GLN A 375 -5.10 0.60 -23.36
C GLN A 375 -4.54 1.60 -22.33
N VAL A 376 -3.75 2.61 -22.76
CA VAL A 376 -3.31 3.71 -21.89
C VAL A 376 -4.49 4.63 -21.52
N TRP A 377 -5.56 4.62 -22.32
CA TRP A 377 -6.68 5.55 -22.24
C TRP A 377 -7.88 5.08 -21.39
N GLU A 378 -7.77 3.92 -20.71
CA GLU A 378 -8.82 3.39 -19.81
C GLU A 378 -8.94 4.15 -18.47
N SER A 379 -8.07 5.14 -18.23
CA SER A 379 -8.07 5.96 -17.01
C SER A 379 -8.82 7.28 -17.24
N GLU A 380 -10.04 7.42 -16.69
CA GLU A 380 -10.92 8.58 -16.90
C GLU A 380 -10.48 9.89 -16.20
N GLU A 381 -9.36 9.91 -15.48
CA GLU A 381 -8.98 11.02 -14.57
C GLU A 381 -7.67 11.76 -14.89
N VAL A 382 -7.08 11.60 -16.08
CA VAL A 382 -5.81 12.28 -16.44
C VAL A 382 -6.03 13.77 -16.71
N ILE A 383 -5.32 14.65 -15.97
CA ILE A 383 -5.36 16.11 -16.10
C ILE A 383 -4.18 16.65 -16.93
N ARG A 384 -2.98 16.06 -16.77
CA ARG A 384 -1.78 16.46 -17.52
C ARG A 384 -1.15 15.25 -18.19
N LEU A 385 -0.83 15.39 -19.48
CA LEU A 385 -0.23 14.35 -20.30
C LEU A 385 1.01 14.87 -21.02
N ASP A 386 2.16 14.28 -20.74
CA ASP A 386 3.43 14.55 -21.43
C ASP A 386 3.84 13.36 -22.30
N LEU A 387 3.91 13.60 -23.61
CA LEU A 387 4.28 12.65 -24.66
C LEU A 387 5.49 13.16 -25.46
N SER A 388 6.25 14.10 -24.90
CA SER A 388 7.34 14.78 -25.61
C SER A 388 8.53 13.87 -25.96
N LYS A 389 9.34 14.25 -26.96
CA LYS A 389 10.57 13.52 -27.34
C LYS A 389 10.32 12.06 -27.70
N ASN A 390 9.27 11.79 -28.44
CA ASN A 390 8.95 10.48 -28.99
C ASN A 390 8.97 10.54 -30.52
N SER A 391 8.55 9.47 -31.19
CA SER A 391 8.47 9.34 -32.64
C SER A 391 7.01 9.26 -33.13
N ILE A 392 6.08 9.91 -32.41
CA ILE A 392 4.63 9.83 -32.65
C ILE A 392 4.27 10.61 -33.93
N GLN A 393 3.52 9.97 -34.84
CA GLN A 393 3.07 10.61 -36.10
C GLN A 393 1.62 11.09 -36.07
N GLU A 394 0.76 10.42 -35.31
CA GLU A 394 -0.66 10.71 -35.20
C GLU A 394 -1.16 10.43 -33.78
N LEU A 395 -2.23 11.12 -33.37
CA LEU A 395 -2.88 10.87 -32.09
C LEU A 395 -3.96 9.79 -32.25
N PRO A 396 -4.06 8.83 -31.33
CA PRO A 396 -5.11 7.83 -31.35
C PRO A 396 -6.48 8.47 -31.10
N VAL A 397 -7.53 7.93 -31.73
CA VAL A 397 -8.90 8.44 -31.57
C VAL A 397 -9.40 8.29 -30.14
N GLU A 398 -8.89 7.29 -29.42
CA GLU A 398 -9.21 6.96 -28.02
C GLU A 398 -8.83 8.07 -27.04
N LEU A 399 -7.87 8.95 -27.37
CA LEU A 399 -7.56 10.15 -26.57
C LEU A 399 -8.77 11.10 -26.47
N SER A 400 -9.72 11.00 -27.40
CA SER A 400 -10.96 11.80 -27.37
C SER A 400 -11.82 11.55 -26.13
N SER A 401 -11.65 10.41 -25.45
CA SER A 401 -12.38 10.07 -24.23
C SER A 401 -11.86 10.81 -22.98
N CYS A 402 -10.65 11.38 -23.03
CA CYS A 402 -10.03 12.06 -21.88
C CYS A 402 -10.52 13.51 -21.72
N VAL A 403 -11.83 13.71 -21.51
CA VAL A 403 -12.47 15.05 -21.44
C VAL A 403 -11.99 15.94 -20.30
N SER A 404 -11.37 15.34 -19.28
CA SER A 404 -10.78 16.02 -18.11
C SER A 404 -9.38 16.60 -18.35
N LEU A 405 -8.77 16.31 -19.51
CA LEU A 405 -7.40 16.71 -19.82
C LEU A 405 -7.27 18.23 -19.96
N GLN A 406 -6.38 18.82 -19.15
CA GLN A 406 -6.11 20.27 -19.13
C GLN A 406 -4.78 20.62 -19.80
N THR A 407 -3.78 19.75 -19.72
CA THR A 407 -2.45 19.97 -20.30
C THR A 407 -2.05 18.81 -21.20
N LEU A 408 -1.71 19.08 -22.46
CA LEU A 408 -1.21 18.11 -23.43
C LEU A 408 0.12 18.60 -24.03
N ILE A 409 1.19 17.81 -23.81
CA ILE A 409 2.54 18.12 -24.30
C ILE A 409 2.94 17.09 -25.34
N LEU A 410 3.10 17.53 -26.58
CA LEU A 410 3.46 16.73 -27.76
C LEU A 410 4.76 17.21 -28.42
N SER A 411 5.55 18.01 -27.70
CA SER A 411 6.81 18.60 -28.14
C SER A 411 7.79 17.56 -28.71
N LYS A 412 8.47 17.88 -29.80
CA LYS A 412 9.52 17.02 -30.41
C LYS A 412 9.01 15.62 -30.77
N ASN A 413 7.98 15.56 -31.60
CA ASN A 413 7.44 14.34 -32.20
C ASN A 413 7.50 14.43 -33.74
N GLN A 414 6.82 13.52 -34.44
CA GLN A 414 6.78 13.42 -35.90
C GLN A 414 5.37 13.72 -36.46
N ILE A 415 4.58 14.55 -35.76
CA ILE A 415 3.20 14.89 -36.13
C ILE A 415 3.19 15.80 -37.37
N LYS A 416 2.51 15.35 -38.43
CA LYS A 416 2.48 16.05 -39.73
C LYS A 416 1.21 16.87 -39.94
N ASP A 417 0.09 16.40 -39.42
CA ASP A 417 -1.24 16.97 -39.66
C ASP A 417 -1.86 17.44 -38.34
N TRP A 418 -2.66 18.52 -38.40
CA TRP A 418 -3.34 19.07 -37.22
C TRP A 418 -4.41 18.09 -36.69
N PRO A 419 -4.34 17.63 -35.43
CA PRO A 419 -5.25 16.62 -34.91
C PRO A 419 -6.58 17.21 -34.42
N GLY A 420 -7.26 17.97 -35.28
CA GLY A 420 -8.47 18.73 -34.91
C GLY A 420 -9.64 17.88 -34.42
N SER A 421 -9.78 16.64 -34.91
CA SER A 421 -10.85 15.71 -34.49
C SER A 421 -10.72 15.30 -33.02
N VAL A 422 -9.52 14.98 -32.57
CA VAL A 422 -9.24 14.61 -31.18
C VAL A 422 -9.32 15.84 -30.27
N LEU A 423 -8.71 16.96 -30.70
CA LEU A 423 -8.69 18.20 -29.94
C LEU A 423 -10.10 18.75 -29.66
N LYS A 424 -11.04 18.61 -30.62
CA LYS A 424 -12.44 19.05 -30.46
C LYS A 424 -13.15 18.35 -29.28
N SER A 425 -12.75 17.12 -28.95
CA SER A 425 -13.34 16.35 -27.86
C SER A 425 -12.77 16.74 -26.48
N LEU A 426 -11.58 17.36 -26.43
CA LEU A 426 -10.88 17.76 -25.20
C LEU A 426 -11.39 19.12 -24.67
N SER A 427 -12.64 19.15 -24.22
CA SER A 427 -13.35 20.39 -23.84
C SER A 427 -12.79 21.17 -22.62
N SER A 428 -11.84 20.57 -21.88
CA SER A 428 -11.17 21.17 -20.71
C SER A 428 -9.73 21.62 -20.99
N LEU A 429 -9.25 21.47 -22.23
CA LEU A 429 -7.85 21.71 -22.57
C LEU A 429 -7.50 23.21 -22.44
N SER A 430 -6.47 23.49 -21.63
CA SER A 430 -5.97 24.84 -21.34
C SER A 430 -4.53 25.05 -21.82
N CYS A 431 -3.72 23.99 -21.93
CA CYS A 431 -2.34 24.07 -22.37
C CYS A 431 -2.06 23.01 -23.45
N LEU A 432 -1.58 23.46 -24.61
CA LEU A 432 -1.19 22.61 -25.73
C LEU A 432 0.21 22.99 -26.21
N LYS A 433 1.15 22.02 -26.18
CA LYS A 433 2.50 22.19 -26.72
C LYS A 433 2.73 21.25 -27.89
N LEU A 434 3.01 21.79 -29.06
CA LEU A 434 3.24 21.08 -30.32
C LEU A 434 4.57 21.49 -30.97
N ASP A 435 5.47 22.12 -30.21
CA ASP A 435 6.75 22.60 -30.72
C ASP A 435 7.62 21.48 -31.31
N TYR A 436 8.41 21.84 -32.32
CA TYR A 436 9.32 20.95 -33.03
C TYR A 436 8.65 19.67 -33.55
N ASN A 437 7.49 19.81 -34.18
CA ASN A 437 6.89 18.78 -35.03
C ASN A 437 7.02 19.18 -36.52
N PRO A 438 6.94 18.23 -37.45
CA PRO A 438 6.89 18.52 -38.88
C PRO A 438 5.47 18.89 -39.36
N LEU A 439 4.75 19.75 -38.63
CA LEU A 439 3.38 20.14 -39.00
C LEU A 439 3.35 20.87 -40.35
N ARG A 440 2.59 20.32 -41.29
CA ARG A 440 2.45 20.82 -42.66
C ARG A 440 1.55 22.03 -42.75
N GLN A 441 0.38 21.96 -42.12
CA GLN A 441 -0.64 23.02 -42.15
C GLN A 441 -1.61 22.88 -40.97
N ILE A 442 -2.06 24.01 -40.43
CA ILE A 442 -3.21 24.10 -39.53
C ILE A 442 -4.39 24.64 -40.37
N PRO A 443 -5.53 23.94 -40.43
CA PRO A 443 -6.73 24.42 -41.12
C PRO A 443 -7.21 25.77 -40.56
N SER A 444 -7.89 26.58 -41.37
CA SER A 444 -8.38 27.91 -40.97
C SER A 444 -9.30 27.89 -39.74
N ASN A 445 -10.10 26.84 -39.59
CA ASN A 445 -10.96 26.57 -38.43
C ASN A 445 -10.28 25.71 -37.34
N GLY A 446 -8.98 25.47 -37.44
CA GLY A 446 -8.26 24.53 -36.58
C GLY A 446 -8.31 24.89 -35.09
N PHE A 447 -8.29 26.18 -34.76
CA PHE A 447 -8.36 26.68 -33.37
C PHE A 447 -9.79 26.72 -32.80
N GLU A 448 -10.83 26.63 -33.63
CA GLU A 448 -12.21 26.52 -33.14
C GLU A 448 -12.43 25.25 -32.30
N ALA A 449 -11.58 24.23 -32.49
CA ALA A 449 -11.59 23.01 -31.71
C ALA A 449 -11.15 23.20 -30.25
N VAL A 450 -10.43 24.28 -29.90
CA VAL A 450 -9.81 24.48 -28.57
C VAL A 450 -10.03 25.90 -28.00
N PRO A 451 -11.28 26.39 -27.85
CA PRO A 451 -11.57 27.79 -27.52
C PRO A 451 -11.18 28.22 -26.09
N LYS A 452 -10.88 27.27 -25.20
CA LYS A 452 -10.51 27.53 -23.79
C LYS A 452 -8.99 27.59 -23.55
N LEU A 453 -8.19 27.49 -24.61
CA LEU A 453 -6.74 27.42 -24.49
C LEU A 453 -6.17 28.72 -23.89
N GLN A 454 -5.28 28.56 -22.91
CA GLN A 454 -4.53 29.63 -22.25
C GLN A 454 -3.06 29.62 -22.67
N ILE A 455 -2.48 28.45 -22.97
CA ILE A 455 -1.07 28.30 -23.37
C ILE A 455 -0.99 27.52 -24.68
N LEU A 456 -0.35 28.11 -25.69
CA LEU A 456 -0.11 27.50 -26.99
C LEU A 456 1.36 27.63 -27.39
N ASP A 457 2.02 26.50 -27.66
CA ASP A 457 3.37 26.47 -28.23
C ASP A 457 3.36 25.75 -29.59
N LEU A 458 3.67 26.49 -30.65
CA LEU A 458 3.78 25.99 -32.03
C LEU A 458 5.21 26.14 -32.58
N SER A 459 6.18 26.44 -31.73
CA SER A 459 7.54 26.78 -32.15
C SER A 459 8.18 25.73 -33.05
N GLY A 460 8.90 26.13 -34.10
CA GLY A 460 9.62 25.20 -34.98
C GLY A 460 8.78 24.43 -36.02
N ASN A 461 7.46 24.65 -36.10
CA ASN A 461 6.57 24.08 -37.13
C ASN A 461 6.50 24.93 -38.42
N GLU A 462 7.62 25.14 -39.09
CA GLU A 462 7.87 26.20 -40.10
C GLU A 462 6.84 26.37 -41.24
N ALA A 463 6.05 25.35 -41.58
CA ALA A 463 5.05 25.40 -42.66
C ALA A 463 3.61 25.58 -42.18
N SER A 464 3.37 25.49 -40.87
CA SER A 464 2.04 25.23 -40.31
C SER A 464 1.02 26.39 -40.41
N LEU A 465 1.47 27.63 -40.62
CA LEU A 465 0.63 28.85 -40.57
C LEU A 465 0.37 29.50 -41.95
N LEU A 466 0.61 28.81 -43.06
CA LEU A 466 0.58 29.41 -44.42
C LEU A 466 -0.78 30.00 -44.85
N ASP A 467 -1.90 29.32 -44.53
CA ASP A 467 -3.27 29.79 -44.84
C ASP A 467 -4.01 30.34 -43.59
N GLY A 468 -3.27 30.54 -42.49
CA GLY A 468 -3.70 31.24 -41.27
C GLY A 468 -4.94 30.69 -40.54
N PRO A 469 -4.80 29.88 -39.49
CA PRO A 469 -5.87 29.74 -38.50
C PRO A 469 -6.10 31.07 -37.77
N SER A 470 -7.36 31.43 -37.52
CA SER A 470 -7.65 32.71 -36.86
C SER A 470 -7.44 32.62 -35.35
N PHE A 471 -6.45 33.36 -34.85
CA PHE A 471 -6.14 33.44 -33.42
C PHE A 471 -7.29 34.07 -32.61
N SER A 472 -8.20 34.82 -33.23
CA SER A 472 -9.37 35.37 -32.55
C SER A 472 -10.29 34.30 -31.96
N SER A 473 -10.20 33.05 -32.44
CA SER A 473 -10.91 31.90 -31.89
C SER A 473 -10.39 31.45 -30.51
N LEU A 474 -9.30 32.04 -30.01
CA LEU A 474 -8.67 31.74 -28.71
C LEU A 474 -8.73 32.95 -27.76
N PRO A 475 -9.93 33.41 -27.32
CA PRO A 475 -10.08 34.65 -26.56
C PRO A 475 -9.43 34.62 -25.17
N ASN A 476 -9.12 33.43 -24.64
CA ASN A 476 -8.55 33.25 -23.30
C ASN A 476 -7.03 33.04 -23.29
N LEU A 477 -6.36 33.22 -24.44
CA LEU A 477 -4.94 32.92 -24.58
C LEU A 477 -4.08 33.89 -23.78
N GLN A 478 -3.21 33.34 -22.94
CA GLN A 478 -2.29 34.07 -22.06
C GLN A 478 -0.83 33.92 -22.50
N GLU A 479 -0.45 32.77 -23.04
CA GLU A 479 0.91 32.52 -23.50
C GLU A 479 0.90 31.96 -24.92
N LEU A 480 1.64 32.60 -25.82
CA LEU A 480 1.76 32.21 -27.21
C LEU A 480 3.23 32.16 -27.63
N TYR A 481 3.68 30.97 -28.01
CA TYR A 481 5.03 30.73 -28.49
C TYR A 481 5.03 30.36 -29.98
N LEU A 482 5.65 31.22 -30.78
CA LEU A 482 5.76 31.14 -32.23
C LEU A 482 7.22 31.25 -32.66
N ARG A 483 8.14 30.67 -31.88
CA ARG A 483 9.57 30.75 -32.17
C ARG A 483 9.92 29.92 -33.40
N LYS A 484 10.82 30.40 -34.26
CA LYS A 484 11.30 29.63 -35.44
C LYS A 484 10.15 29.15 -36.35
N MET A 485 9.24 30.06 -36.68
CA MET A 485 8.09 29.80 -37.55
C MET A 485 8.27 30.31 -38.99
N ARG A 486 9.40 30.96 -39.29
CA ARG A 486 9.65 31.68 -40.56
C ARG A 486 8.63 32.79 -40.86
N LEU A 487 8.02 33.38 -39.82
CA LEU A 487 7.07 34.48 -39.98
C LEU A 487 7.78 35.73 -40.53
N THR A 488 7.19 36.35 -41.55
CA THR A 488 7.68 37.63 -42.13
C THR A 488 6.94 38.84 -41.57
N LYS A 489 5.71 38.63 -41.07
CA LYS A 489 4.86 39.61 -40.42
C LYS A 489 4.17 38.99 -39.21
N VAL A 490 3.79 39.81 -38.24
CA VAL A 490 2.95 39.38 -37.10
C VAL A 490 1.51 39.22 -37.61
N PRO A 491 0.85 38.07 -37.36
CA PRO A 491 -0.56 37.88 -37.68
C PRO A 491 -1.44 38.97 -37.02
N SER A 492 -2.28 39.65 -37.81
CA SER A 492 -3.13 40.76 -37.34
C SER A 492 -4.11 40.36 -36.25
N ASP A 493 -4.58 39.12 -36.27
CA ASP A 493 -5.63 38.63 -35.37
C ASP A 493 -5.13 38.46 -33.93
N ILE A 494 -3.81 38.37 -33.72
CA ILE A 494 -3.17 38.34 -32.39
C ILE A 494 -3.42 39.66 -31.64
N LEU A 495 -3.63 40.77 -32.36
CA LEU A 495 -3.84 42.09 -31.77
C LEU A 495 -5.15 42.20 -30.98
N GLY A 496 -6.10 41.28 -31.20
CA GLY A 496 -7.36 41.19 -30.45
C GLY A 496 -7.28 40.35 -29.16
N LEU A 497 -6.11 39.76 -28.85
CA LEU A 497 -5.94 38.88 -27.69
C LEU A 497 -5.66 39.68 -26.41
N HIS A 498 -6.70 40.26 -25.82
CA HIS A 498 -6.59 41.15 -24.66
C HIS A 498 -6.18 40.47 -23.33
N GLN A 499 -6.05 39.14 -23.30
CA GLN A 499 -5.57 38.39 -22.13
C GLN A 499 -4.11 37.93 -22.28
N LEU A 500 -3.46 38.22 -23.42
CA LEU A 500 -2.13 37.72 -23.72
C LEU A 500 -1.07 38.39 -22.83
N ARG A 501 -0.30 37.58 -22.12
CA ARG A 501 0.74 37.98 -21.17
C ARG A 501 2.15 37.70 -21.70
N ILE A 502 2.33 36.59 -22.42
CA ILE A 502 3.62 36.20 -22.99
C ILE A 502 3.44 35.97 -24.49
N LEU A 503 4.26 36.67 -25.28
CA LEU A 503 4.34 36.49 -26.72
C LEU A 503 5.80 36.29 -27.15
N ASP A 504 6.13 35.07 -27.56
CA ASP A 504 7.45 34.74 -28.11
C ASP A 504 7.37 34.62 -29.63
N LEU A 505 7.99 35.58 -30.31
CA LEU A 505 8.13 35.68 -31.76
C LEU A 505 9.60 35.55 -32.19
N SER A 506 10.46 35.02 -31.32
CA SER A 506 11.90 34.95 -31.56
C SER A 506 12.28 34.02 -32.72
N GLN A 507 13.46 34.23 -33.30
CA GLN A 507 14.00 33.39 -34.39
C GLN A 507 13.09 33.32 -35.62
N ASN A 508 12.40 34.40 -35.95
CA ASN A 508 11.59 34.54 -37.16
C ASN A 508 12.29 35.47 -38.18
N SER A 509 11.57 35.85 -39.22
CA SER A 509 12.04 36.75 -40.28
C SER A 509 11.26 38.08 -40.28
N LEU A 510 10.80 38.54 -39.11
CA LEU A 510 9.99 39.75 -38.98
C LEU A 510 10.82 40.98 -39.34
N GLN A 511 10.28 41.85 -40.21
CA GLN A 511 10.95 43.10 -40.60
C GLN A 511 10.49 44.30 -39.77
N SER A 512 9.26 44.24 -39.27
CA SER A 512 8.62 45.26 -38.43
C SER A 512 7.54 44.61 -37.57
N ILE A 513 7.08 45.34 -36.55
CA ILE A 513 5.92 44.97 -35.73
C ILE A 513 4.80 46.01 -35.93
N PRO A 514 3.52 45.60 -35.91
CA PRO A 514 2.39 46.52 -36.07
C PRO A 514 2.20 47.41 -34.85
N GLU A 515 1.77 48.66 -35.07
CA GLU A 515 1.44 49.62 -34.00
C GLU A 515 0.31 49.13 -33.08
N GLY A 516 -0.60 48.31 -33.61
CA GLY A 516 -1.72 47.73 -32.87
C GLY A 516 -1.30 46.80 -31.72
N LEU A 517 -0.02 46.43 -31.59
CA LEU A 517 0.47 45.67 -30.43
C LEU A 517 0.27 46.42 -29.11
N LYS A 518 0.14 47.76 -29.16
CA LYS A 518 -0.25 48.62 -28.04
C LYS A 518 -1.58 48.23 -27.39
N ASN A 519 -2.47 47.55 -28.14
CA ASN A 519 -3.79 47.17 -27.66
C ASN A 519 -3.75 45.95 -26.70
N ILE A 520 -2.63 45.22 -26.65
CA ILE A 520 -2.43 44.07 -25.77
C ILE A 520 -1.88 44.56 -24.44
N THR A 521 -2.70 45.33 -23.71
CA THR A 521 -2.29 45.98 -22.45
C THR A 521 -1.96 44.99 -21.33
N SER A 522 -2.37 43.72 -21.46
CA SER A 522 -2.03 42.61 -20.56
C SER A 522 -0.61 42.06 -20.72
N LEU A 523 0.12 42.47 -21.77
CA LEU A 523 1.40 41.85 -22.14
C LEU A 523 2.48 42.16 -21.11
N VAL A 524 3.15 41.11 -20.63
CA VAL A 524 4.22 41.14 -19.62
C VAL A 524 5.58 40.84 -20.23
N GLU A 525 5.65 39.86 -21.15
CA GLU A 525 6.85 39.47 -21.85
C GLU A 525 6.63 39.41 -23.36
N LEU A 526 7.52 40.09 -24.10
CA LEU A 526 7.57 40.11 -25.55
C LEU A 526 8.99 39.76 -26.00
N ASP A 527 9.16 38.58 -26.60
CA ASP A 527 10.43 38.16 -27.19
C ASP A 527 10.39 38.34 -28.71
N LEU A 528 11.20 39.27 -29.20
CA LEU A 528 11.39 39.56 -30.62
C LEU A 528 12.82 39.25 -31.07
N SER A 529 13.61 38.55 -30.24
CA SER A 529 15.02 38.30 -30.51
C SER A 529 15.25 37.50 -31.79
N ASN A 530 16.39 37.71 -32.44
CA ASN A 530 16.81 37.02 -33.65
C ASN A 530 15.78 37.14 -34.79
N ASN A 531 15.36 38.37 -35.09
CA ASN A 531 14.52 38.73 -36.23
C ASN A 531 15.27 39.71 -37.16
N ASN A 532 14.59 40.28 -38.16
CA ASN A 532 15.14 41.28 -39.08
C ASN A 532 14.54 42.68 -38.83
N ILE A 533 14.20 43.00 -37.58
CA ILE A 533 13.51 44.25 -37.24
C ILE A 533 14.49 45.42 -37.28
N SER A 534 14.18 46.41 -38.11
CA SER A 534 15.02 47.61 -38.30
C SER A 534 14.60 48.79 -37.41
N SER A 535 13.32 48.87 -37.06
CA SER A 535 12.73 49.89 -36.20
C SER A 535 11.54 49.36 -35.43
N LEU A 536 11.25 50.00 -34.28
CA LEU A 536 10.09 49.72 -33.44
C LEU A 536 9.14 50.93 -33.45
N PRO A 537 7.81 50.71 -33.48
CA PRO A 537 6.83 51.78 -33.38
C PRO A 537 6.89 52.46 -32.00
N PRO A 538 6.82 53.81 -31.91
CA PRO A 538 6.75 54.55 -30.66
C PRO A 538 5.62 54.07 -29.72
N GLU A 539 4.50 53.64 -30.29
CA GLU A 539 3.29 53.16 -29.61
C GLU A 539 3.55 51.97 -28.70
N LEU A 540 4.62 51.20 -28.95
CA LEU A 540 5.02 50.10 -28.06
C LEU A 540 5.35 50.61 -26.64
N GLY A 541 5.81 51.87 -26.51
CA GLY A 541 6.05 52.52 -25.23
C GLY A 541 4.79 52.71 -24.37
N LEU A 542 3.59 52.62 -24.96
CA LEU A 542 2.32 52.70 -24.23
C LEU A 542 2.00 51.44 -23.41
N LEU A 543 2.76 50.36 -23.60
CA LEU A 543 2.66 49.14 -22.79
C LEU A 543 3.39 49.27 -21.43
N GLU A 544 3.95 50.43 -21.08
CA GLU A 544 4.43 50.68 -19.72
C GLU A 544 3.23 51.00 -18.80
N PRO A 545 3.09 50.36 -17.61
CA PRO A 545 4.06 49.51 -16.91
C PRO A 545 3.84 48.00 -17.07
N SER A 546 2.90 47.56 -17.91
CA SER A 546 2.54 46.14 -18.02
C SER A 546 3.66 45.29 -18.61
N LEU A 547 4.34 45.78 -19.65
CA LEU A 547 5.44 45.08 -20.30
C LEU A 547 6.73 45.20 -19.48
N GLN A 548 7.12 44.09 -18.87
CA GLN A 548 8.27 44.00 -17.97
C GLN A 548 9.52 43.49 -18.68
N ALA A 549 9.36 42.61 -19.67
CA ALA A 549 10.44 42.00 -20.42
C ALA A 549 10.22 42.20 -21.93
N LEU A 550 11.13 42.95 -22.56
CA LEU A 550 11.20 43.14 -24.01
C LEU A 550 12.58 42.70 -24.48
N ARG A 551 12.63 41.59 -25.22
CA ARG A 551 13.88 41.03 -25.76
C ARG A 551 14.02 41.37 -27.23
N LEU A 552 15.13 41.99 -27.59
CA LEU A 552 15.37 42.56 -28.92
C LEU A 552 16.70 42.10 -29.53
N ASP A 553 17.45 41.25 -28.84
CA ASP A 553 18.78 40.80 -29.22
C ASP A 553 18.78 40.19 -30.63
N GLY A 554 19.86 40.35 -31.38
CA GLY A 554 19.97 39.74 -32.72
C GLY A 554 19.10 40.39 -33.81
N ASN A 555 18.59 41.62 -33.60
CA ASN A 555 17.92 42.42 -34.63
C ASN A 555 18.81 43.56 -35.16
N PRO A 556 18.70 43.94 -36.45
CA PRO A 556 19.42 45.08 -37.02
C PRO A 556 18.75 46.43 -36.69
N LEU A 557 18.49 46.71 -35.41
CA LEU A 557 17.83 47.94 -34.97
C LEU A 557 18.70 49.17 -35.25
N ARG A 558 18.19 50.10 -36.08
CA ARG A 558 18.88 51.36 -36.42
C ARG A 558 18.32 52.58 -35.69
N SER A 559 17.09 52.47 -35.19
CA SER A 559 16.32 53.59 -34.62
C SER A 559 16.57 53.87 -33.13
N ILE A 560 17.14 52.91 -32.40
CA ILE A 560 17.40 52.97 -30.96
C ILE A 560 18.90 52.83 -30.73
N ARG A 561 19.50 53.76 -29.98
CA ARG A 561 20.93 53.69 -29.64
C ARG A 561 21.21 52.50 -28.74
N ARG A 562 22.35 51.84 -28.93
CA ARG A 562 22.78 50.68 -28.15
C ARG A 562 22.82 50.95 -26.64
N THR A 563 23.23 52.16 -26.25
CA THR A 563 23.25 52.61 -24.85
C THR A 563 21.87 52.69 -24.18
N VAL A 564 20.78 52.76 -24.95
CA VAL A 564 19.41 52.68 -24.44
C VAL A 564 18.98 51.22 -24.29
N LEU A 565 19.35 50.36 -25.25
CA LEU A 565 19.09 48.91 -25.20
C LEU A 565 19.78 48.27 -23.98
N ASP A 566 21.03 48.64 -23.70
CA ASP A 566 21.82 48.09 -22.59
C ASP A 566 21.24 48.45 -21.20
N LYS A 567 20.39 49.47 -21.11
CA LYS A 567 19.70 49.87 -19.87
C LYS A 567 18.44 49.05 -19.58
N GLY A 568 18.09 48.11 -20.46
CA GLY A 568 16.98 47.19 -20.29
C GLY A 568 15.60 47.75 -20.69
N THR A 569 14.58 46.91 -20.56
CA THR A 569 13.23 47.11 -21.11
C THR A 569 12.60 48.45 -20.75
N LYS A 570 12.66 48.89 -19.49
CA LYS A 570 12.07 50.17 -19.05
C LYS A 570 12.66 51.38 -19.78
N ALA A 571 13.97 51.39 -20.01
CA ALA A 571 14.63 52.50 -20.71
C ALA A 571 14.24 52.55 -22.20
N VAL A 572 14.07 51.38 -22.82
CA VAL A 572 13.63 51.25 -24.21
C VAL A 572 12.18 51.69 -24.37
N LEU A 573 11.27 51.27 -23.48
CA LEU A 573 9.87 51.67 -23.54
C LEU A 573 9.69 53.17 -23.32
N LYS A 574 10.39 53.75 -22.33
CA LYS A 574 10.40 55.19 -22.11
C LYS A 574 10.90 55.95 -23.34
N TYR A 575 12.01 55.50 -23.94
CA TYR A 575 12.55 56.12 -25.16
C TYR A 575 11.57 56.10 -26.34
N LEU A 576 10.78 55.02 -26.47
CA LEU A 576 9.74 54.92 -27.50
C LEU A 576 8.55 55.82 -27.19
N LYS A 577 8.13 55.89 -25.93
CA LYS A 577 7.04 56.76 -25.46
C LYS A 577 7.36 58.25 -25.68
N ASP A 578 8.59 58.67 -25.43
CA ASP A 578 9.06 60.05 -25.62
C ASP A 578 9.09 60.49 -27.12
N LYS A 579 8.89 59.55 -28.06
CA LYS A 579 8.82 59.83 -29.51
C LYS A 579 7.39 59.89 -30.06
N LEU A 580 6.37 59.65 -29.23
CA LEU A 580 4.99 59.87 -29.64
C LEU A 580 4.75 61.37 -29.86
N PRO A 581 3.98 61.76 -30.89
CA PRO A 581 3.56 63.15 -31.03
C PRO A 581 2.81 63.58 -29.76
N GLU A 582 3.12 64.76 -29.23
CA GLU A 582 2.28 65.37 -28.17
C GLU A 582 0.86 65.55 -28.74
N GLU A 583 -0.14 64.96 -28.08
CA GLU A 583 -1.56 65.16 -28.42
C GLU A 583 -2.01 66.62 -28.19
#